data_AF-H6RT45-F1
#
_entry.id   AF-H6RT45-F1
#
_cell.length_a   1.000
_cell.length_b   1.000
_cell.length_c   1.000
_cell.angle_alpha   90.00
_cell.angle_beta   90.00
_cell.angle_gamma   90.00
#
_symmetry.space_group_name_H-M   'P 1'
#
loop_
_entity.id
_entity.type
_entity.pdbx_description
1 polymer ?
#
loop_
_entity_poly.entity_id
_entity_poly.type
_entity_poly.pdbx_seq_one_letter_code
_entity_poly.pdbx_strand_id
1 'polypeptide(L)' 'MLDLARAGAIHVEAERYGLDQAPDAYRKLHEGTVRGRAVVVPGD' A
#
# COMPACT_ATOMS: atom_id res chain seq x y z
N MET A 1 2.05 -21.75 -3.12
CA MET A 1 2.34 -20.53 -3.91
C MET A 1 2.41 -19.30 -3.00
N LEU A 2 3.18 -19.38 -1.91
CA LEU A 2 3.47 -18.25 -1.01
C LEU A 2 4.99 -18.11 -0.78
N ASP A 3 5.75 -19.14 -1.15
CA ASP A 3 7.18 -19.27 -0.84
C ASP A 3 8.05 -18.29 -1.64
N LEU A 4 7.69 -17.95 -2.88
CA LEU A 4 8.41 -16.94 -3.68
C LEU A 4 8.28 -15.52 -3.11
N ALA A 5 7.13 -15.18 -2.53
CA ALA A 5 6.95 -13.86 -1.90
C ALA A 5 7.82 -13.72 -0.63
N ARG A 6 8.00 -14.81 0.13
CA ARG A 6 8.90 -14.83 1.30
C ARG A 6 10.38 -14.84 0.94
N ALA A 7 10.75 -15.38 -0.22
CA ALA A 7 12.13 -15.42 -0.69
C ALA A 7 12.69 -14.04 -1.10
N GLY A 8 11.92 -12.95 -0.95
CA GLY A 8 12.31 -11.60 -1.36
C GLY A 8 12.30 -11.38 -2.87
N ALA A 9 11.82 -12.36 -3.65
CA ALA A 9 11.82 -12.32 -5.11
C ALA A 9 10.67 -11.48 -5.71
N ILE A 10 9.71 -11.04 -4.88
CA ILE A 10 8.60 -10.18 -5.28
C ILE A 10 8.62 -8.94 -4.38
N HIS A 11 9.16 -7.84 -4.91
CA HIS A 11 9.12 -6.54 -4.26
C HIS A 11 7.79 -5.85 -4.58
N VAL A 12 6.95 -5.60 -3.57
CA VAL A 12 5.72 -4.83 -3.72
C VAL A 12 5.99 -3.44 -3.17
N GLU A 13 5.98 -2.43 -4.03
CA GLU A 13 5.94 -1.04 -3.57
C GLU A 13 4.58 -0.78 -2.94
N ALA A 14 4.57 -0.52 -1.63
CA ALA A 14 3.37 -0.22 -0.88
C ALA A 14 3.52 1.12 -0.17
N GLU A 15 2.59 2.03 -0.43
CA GLU A 15 2.48 3.30 0.26
C GLU A 15 1.60 3.10 1.49
N ARG A 16 2.17 3.34 2.67
CA ARG A 16 1.44 3.26 3.95
C ARG A 16 0.82 4.61 4.26
N TYR A 17 -0.45 4.56 4.65
CA TYR A 17 -1.22 5.72 5.08
C TYR A 17 -1.72 5.47 6.49
N GLY A 18 -1.53 6.45 7.38
CA GLY A 18 -2.19 6.44 8.68
C GLY A 18 -3.72 6.52 8.53
N LEU A 19 -4.46 6.14 9.55
CA LEU A 19 -5.93 6.24 9.55
C LEU A 19 -6.42 7.67 9.32
N ASP A 20 -5.67 8.66 9.81
CA ASP A 20 -5.88 10.08 9.59
C ASP A 20 -5.68 10.49 8.12
N GLN A 21 -4.86 9.75 7.38
CA GLN A 21 -4.56 9.96 5.97
C GLN A 21 -5.42 9.10 5.04
N ALA A 22 -6.39 8.34 5.58
CA ALA A 22 -7.27 7.48 4.79
C ALA A 22 -8.02 8.21 3.66
N PRO A 23 -8.56 9.44 3.85
CA PRO A 23 -9.22 10.16 2.76
C PRO A 23 -8.26 10.46 1.58
N ASP A 24 -7.02 10.83 1.89
CA ASP A 24 -5.99 11.11 0.89
C ASP A 24 -5.56 9.85 0.14
N ALA A 25 -5.45 8.73 0.85
CA ALA A 25 -5.17 7.43 0.25
C ALA A 25 -6.25 7.03 -0.77
N TYR A 26 -7.53 7.21 -0.42
CA TYR A 26 -8.65 6.94 -1.31
C TYR A 26 -8.69 7.88 -2.52
N ARG A 27 -8.40 9.17 -2.31
CA ARG A 27 -8.32 10.15 -3.40
C ARG A 27 -7.23 9.77 -4.41
N LYS A 28 -6.00 9.51 -3.95
CA LYS A 28 -4.91 9.09 -4.82
C LYS A 28 -5.19 7.77 -5.54
N LEU A 29 -5.87 6.83 -4.86
CA LEU A 29 -6.30 5.57 -5.46
C LEU A 29 -7.32 5.82 -6.57
N HIS A 30 -8.30 6.71 -6.34
CA HIS A 30 -9.30 7.08 -7.34
C HIS A 30 -8.68 7.80 -8.55
N GLU A 31 -7.69 8.66 -8.31
CA GLU A 31 -6.93 9.37 -9.35
C GLU A 31 -5.89 8.49 -10.06
N GLY A 32 -5.67 7.25 -9.59
CA GLY A 32 -4.66 6.34 -10.15
C GLY A 32 -3.21 6.79 -9.93
N THR A 33 -2.97 7.65 -8.93
CA THR A 33 -1.64 8.23 -8.66
C THR A 33 -0.84 7.46 -7.61
N VAL A 34 -1.43 6.42 -7.00
CA VAL A 34 -0.75 5.50 -6.08
C VAL A 34 0.26 4.65 -6.84
N ARG A 35 1.52 4.65 -6.40
CA ARG A 35 2.53 3.74 -6.93
C ARG A 35 2.42 2.41 -6.20
N GLY A 36 2.04 1.37 -6.93
CA GLY A 36 1.82 0.04 -6.36
C GLY A 36 0.53 -0.01 -5.53
N ARG A 37 0.63 -0.23 -4.21
CA ARG A 37 -0.54 -0.49 -3.34
C ARG A 37 -0.64 0.52 -2.20
N ALA A 38 -1.79 1.19 -2.08
CA ALA A 38 -2.13 1.98 -0.90
C ALA A 38 -2.65 1.06 0.21
N VAL A 39 -2.03 1.11 1.39
CA VAL A 39 -2.44 0.33 2.57
C VAL A 39 -2.68 1.30 3.72
N VAL A 40 -3.93 1.39 4.17
CA VAL A 40 -4.28 2.12 5.40
C VAL A 40 -4.04 1.19 6.59
N VAL A 41 -3.17 1.60 7.51
CA VAL A 41 -2.81 0.82 8.70
C VAL A 41 -3.27 1.52 9.98
N PRO A 42 -3.85 0.80 10.96
CA PRO A 42 -4.24 1.35 12.24
C PRO A 42 -3.02 1.53 13.17
N GLY A 43 -2.65 2.79 13.43
CA GLY A 43 -1.54 3.15 14.34
C GLY A 43 -0.15 2.85 13.77
N ASP A 44 0.88 3.50 14.33
CA ASP A 44 2.31 3.28 14.00
C ASP A 44 2.69 1.79 13.87
#